data_AF-A0A3C2E864-F1
#
_entry.id   AF-A0A3C2E864-F1
#
_cell.length_a   1.000
_cell.length_b   1.000
_cell.length_c   1.000
_cell.angle_alpha   90.00
_cell.angle_beta   90.00
_cell.angle_gamma   90.00
#
_symmetry.space_group_name_H-M   'P 1'
#
loop_
_entity.id
_entity.type
_entity.pdbx_description
1 polymer ?
#
loop_
_entity_poly.entity_id
_entity_poly.type
_entity_poly.pdbx_seq_one_letter_code
_entity_poly.pdbx_strand_id
1 'polypeptide(L)'
;QPQVMGAALNVLRQAADTLEVEANAVTDNPLIFAEGPDAISGGNFHAEPVAFAADMIAMAVCEIGSISERRLALLMDPVLSGLPAFLTPAPGLNSGFMIPQVTAAALVSENKQRAMPASVDSIPTSANQEDHVSMAAHGARRLLDMTANLHS
;
A
#
# COMPACT_ATOMS: atom_id res chain seq x y z
N GLN A 1 18.89 -2.74 6.31
CA GLN A 1 18.14 -3.01 5.06
C GLN A 1 17.30 -4.28 5.16
N PRO A 2 17.81 -5.43 5.65
CA PRO A 2 17.00 -6.63 5.83
C PRO A 2 15.83 -6.48 6.81
N GLN A 3 15.99 -5.67 7.85
CA GLN A 3 14.97 -5.48 8.89
C GLN A 3 13.74 -4.74 8.35
N VAL A 4 13.94 -3.67 7.57
CA VAL A 4 12.84 -2.88 6.98
C VAL A 4 12.20 -3.64 5.81
N MET A 5 13.01 -4.12 4.86
CA MET A 5 12.48 -4.86 3.71
C MET A 5 11.87 -6.21 4.11
N GLY A 6 12.42 -6.86 5.15
CA GLY A 6 11.86 -8.09 5.71
C GLY A 6 10.53 -7.87 6.41
N ALA A 7 10.37 -6.77 7.16
CA ALA A 7 9.08 -6.38 7.72
C ALA A 7 8.05 -6.13 6.61
N ALA A 8 8.40 -5.34 5.59
CA ALA A 8 7.53 -5.09 4.44
C ALA A 8 7.12 -6.39 3.72
N LEU A 9 8.08 -7.31 3.49
CA LEU A 9 7.80 -8.60 2.85
C LEU A 9 6.85 -9.46 3.69
N ASN A 10 7.01 -9.50 5.01
CA ASN A 10 6.12 -10.26 5.88
C ASN A 10 4.69 -9.71 5.85
N VAL A 11 4.54 -8.38 5.89
CA VAL A 11 3.23 -7.72 5.77
C VAL A 11 2.57 -8.02 4.43
N LEU A 12 3.33 -7.97 3.33
CA LEU A 12 2.83 -8.31 2.00
C LEU A 12 2.40 -9.78 1.88
N ARG A 13 3.13 -10.71 2.52
CA ARG A 13 2.74 -12.12 2.58
C ARG A 13 1.44 -12.32 3.34
N GLN A 14 1.30 -11.67 4.50
CA GLN A 14 0.05 -11.73 5.26
C GLN A 14 -1.14 -11.19 4.45
N ALA A 15 -0.94 -10.09 3.73
CA ALA A 15 -1.97 -9.56 2.83
C ALA A 15 -2.29 -10.55 1.69
N ALA A 16 -1.26 -11.17 1.10
CA ALA A 16 -1.43 -12.16 0.04
C ALA A 16 -2.22 -13.40 0.52
N ASP A 17 -1.90 -13.93 1.70
CA ASP A 17 -2.61 -15.08 2.28
C ASP A 17 -4.10 -14.76 2.47
N THR A 18 -4.43 -13.57 3.00
CA THR A 18 -5.82 -13.11 3.14
C THR A 18 -6.52 -13.00 1.78
N LEU A 19 -5.85 -12.39 0.80
CA LEU A 19 -6.43 -12.20 -0.54
C LEU A 19 -6.58 -13.53 -1.30
N GLU A 20 -5.72 -14.50 -1.06
CA GLU A 20 -5.84 -15.85 -1.62
C GLU A 20 -7.06 -16.57 -1.07
N VAL A 21 -7.32 -16.46 0.24
CA VAL A 21 -8.55 -16.99 0.84
C VAL A 21 -9.78 -16.33 0.24
N GLU A 22 -9.81 -14.99 0.18
CA GLU A 22 -10.94 -14.22 -0.37
C GLU A 22 -11.18 -14.50 -1.86
N ALA A 23 -10.11 -14.67 -2.65
CA ALA A 23 -10.23 -15.01 -4.07
C ALA A 23 -10.91 -16.38 -4.31
N ASN A 24 -10.88 -17.26 -3.31
CA ASN A 24 -11.49 -18.59 -3.34
C ASN A 24 -12.77 -18.68 -2.49
N ALA A 25 -13.21 -17.57 -1.88
CA ALA A 25 -14.35 -17.55 -0.97
C ALA A 25 -15.69 -17.42 -1.72
N VAL A 26 -16.75 -17.94 -1.09
CA VAL A 26 -18.14 -17.72 -1.51
C VAL A 26 -18.64 -16.48 -0.76
N THR A 27 -18.73 -15.36 -1.48
CA THR A 27 -19.02 -14.02 -0.91
C THR A 27 -20.39 -13.47 -1.31
N ASP A 28 -21.19 -14.24 -2.05
CA ASP A 28 -22.58 -13.89 -2.35
C ASP A 28 -23.51 -14.22 -1.17
N ASN A 29 -24.77 -13.78 -1.30
CA ASN A 29 -25.80 -13.98 -0.28
C ASN A 29 -27.19 -14.02 -0.93
N PRO A 30 -28.08 -14.96 -0.54
CA PRO A 30 -27.92 -16.00 0.48
C PRO A 30 -27.10 -17.21 0.03
N LEU A 31 -26.52 -17.92 0.99
CA LEU A 31 -25.78 -19.16 0.75
C LEU A 31 -26.75 -20.34 0.61
N ILE A 32 -26.54 -21.17 -0.41
CA ILE A 32 -27.36 -22.36 -0.69
C ILE A 32 -26.57 -23.61 -0.31
N PHE A 33 -27.12 -24.45 0.59
CA PHE A 33 -26.47 -25.68 1.05
C PHE A 33 -27.22 -26.91 0.58
N ALA A 34 -26.60 -27.71 -0.30
CA ALA A 34 -27.24 -28.88 -0.91
C ALA A 34 -27.70 -29.95 0.10
N GLU A 35 -27.05 -30.04 1.26
CA GLU A 35 -27.37 -31.00 2.33
C GLU A 35 -27.98 -30.34 3.59
N GLY A 36 -28.30 -29.04 3.52
CA GLY A 36 -28.78 -28.22 4.65
C GLY A 36 -30.12 -27.54 4.36
N PRO A 37 -30.56 -26.55 5.17
CA PRO A 37 -31.73 -25.73 4.82
C PRO A 37 -31.51 -25.03 3.48
N ASP A 38 -32.57 -24.90 2.68
CA ASP A 38 -32.50 -24.48 1.27
C ASP A 38 -31.76 -23.14 1.03
N ALA A 39 -31.76 -22.21 2.00
CA ALA A 39 -31.00 -20.96 1.95
C ALA A 39 -30.68 -20.40 3.34
N ILE A 40 -29.44 -19.94 3.56
CA ILE A 40 -28.98 -19.26 4.79
C ILE A 40 -28.50 -17.85 4.42
N SER A 41 -29.07 -16.83 5.05
CA SER A 41 -28.56 -15.46 4.93
C SER A 41 -27.37 -15.26 5.87
N GLY A 42 -26.26 -14.75 5.34
CA GLY A 42 -25.03 -14.41 6.06
C GLY A 42 -24.50 -13.03 5.67
N GLY A 43 -23.24 -12.78 6.00
CA GLY A 43 -22.56 -11.48 5.78
C GLY A 43 -21.26 -11.58 5.00
N ASN A 44 -21.04 -12.68 4.25
CA ASN A 44 -19.76 -12.94 3.57
C ASN A 44 -19.40 -11.90 2.49
N PHE A 45 -20.37 -11.09 2.05
CA PHE A 45 -20.13 -9.97 1.13
C PHE A 45 -19.35 -8.81 1.79
N HIS A 46 -19.25 -8.78 3.12
CA HIS A 46 -18.55 -7.72 3.84
C HIS A 46 -17.03 -7.87 3.71
N ALA A 47 -16.44 -7.12 2.78
CA ALA A 47 -15.04 -7.21 2.39
C ALA A 47 -14.04 -6.57 3.39
N GLU A 48 -14.27 -6.69 4.71
CA GLU A 48 -13.36 -6.15 5.73
C GLU A 48 -11.96 -6.77 5.66
N PRO A 49 -11.80 -8.09 5.47
CA PRO A 49 -10.47 -8.70 5.33
C PRO A 49 -9.68 -8.13 4.14
N VAL A 50 -10.37 -7.85 3.02
CA VAL A 50 -9.76 -7.23 1.84
C VAL A 50 -9.34 -5.79 2.11
N ALA A 51 -10.14 -5.02 2.86
CA ALA A 51 -9.78 -3.66 3.25
C ALA A 51 -8.51 -3.62 4.11
N PHE A 52 -8.41 -4.49 5.13
CA PHE A 52 -7.19 -4.62 5.93
C PHE A 52 -5.99 -5.07 5.09
N ALA A 53 -6.18 -6.01 4.16
CA ALA A 53 -5.12 -6.44 3.25
C ALA A 53 -4.60 -5.27 2.39
N ALA A 54 -5.50 -4.45 1.84
CA ALA A 54 -5.12 -3.26 1.09
C ALA A 54 -4.36 -2.24 1.97
N ASP A 55 -4.78 -2.05 3.21
CA ASP A 55 -4.14 -1.11 4.14
C ASP A 55 -2.75 -1.58 4.59
N MET A 56 -2.57 -2.88 4.80
CA MET A 56 -1.27 -3.52 5.01
C MET A 56 -0.32 -3.29 3.81
N ILE A 57 -0.81 -3.47 2.58
CA ILE A 57 0.00 -3.25 1.37
C ILE A 57 0.42 -1.78 1.26
N ALA A 58 -0.47 -0.83 1.56
CA ALA A 58 -0.14 0.58 1.53
C ALA A 58 0.99 0.96 2.51
N MET A 59 0.95 0.42 3.72
CA MET A 59 2.03 0.59 4.70
C MET A 59 3.36 0.05 4.16
N ALA A 60 3.35 -1.14 3.58
CA ALA A 60 4.55 -1.75 3.01
C ALA A 60 5.12 -0.91 1.85
N VAL A 61 4.28 -0.44 0.92
CA VAL A 61 4.69 0.41 -0.21
C VAL A 61 5.34 1.71 0.27
N CYS A 62 4.76 2.36 1.30
CA CYS A 62 5.33 3.56 1.91
C CYS A 62 6.73 3.32 2.47
N GLU A 63 6.92 2.24 3.24
CA GLU A 63 8.22 1.96 3.88
C GLU A 63 9.28 1.57 2.86
N ILE A 64 8.91 0.83 1.80
CA ILE A 64 9.82 0.50 0.70
C ILE A 64 10.29 1.78 -0.01
N GLY A 65 9.36 2.70 -0.32
CA GLY A 65 9.70 3.99 -0.92
C GLY A 65 10.59 4.84 -0.01
N SER A 66 10.23 4.93 1.28
CA SER A 66 10.97 5.67 2.30
C SER A 66 12.43 5.22 2.41
N ILE A 67 12.68 3.91 2.58
CA ILE A 67 14.06 3.41 2.67
C ILE A 67 14.81 3.52 1.35
N SER A 68 14.12 3.43 0.20
CA SER A 68 14.73 3.64 -1.12
C SER A 68 15.25 5.06 -1.27
N GLU A 69 14.42 6.05 -0.95
CA GLU A 69 14.78 7.46 -1.06
C GLU A 69 15.89 7.83 -0.07
N ARG A 70 15.91 7.27 1.15
CA ARG A 70 17.03 7.48 2.09
C ARG A 70 18.36 6.96 1.55
N ARG A 71 18.36 5.87 0.77
CA ARG A 71 19.58 5.38 0.09
C ARG A 71 20.01 6.32 -1.03
N LEU A 72 19.06 6.85 -1.80
CA LEU A 72 19.35 7.87 -2.82
C LEU A 72 19.97 9.11 -2.18
N ALA A 73 19.38 9.62 -1.10
CA ALA A 73 19.91 10.77 -0.37
C ALA A 73 21.34 10.53 0.15
N LEU A 74 21.63 9.34 0.68
CA LEU A 74 22.97 8.97 1.14
C LEU A 74 23.98 8.98 -0.01
N LEU A 75 23.63 8.42 -1.17
CA LEU A 75 24.51 8.39 -2.35
C LEU A 75 24.84 9.79 -2.88
N MET A 76 23.94 10.75 -2.68
CA MET A 76 24.11 12.12 -3.19
C MET A 76 24.90 13.02 -2.26
N ASP A 77 25.03 12.63 -0.99
CA ASP A 77 25.85 13.32 0.00
C ASP A 77 27.32 12.88 -0.14
N PRO A 78 28.23 13.77 -0.54
CA PRO A 78 29.65 13.42 -0.70
C PRO A 78 30.34 13.06 0.62
N VAL A 79 29.85 13.56 1.76
CA VAL A 79 30.40 13.24 3.09
C VAL A 79 30.07 11.80 3.48
N LEU A 80 28.87 11.34 3.16
CA LEU A 80 28.41 9.99 3.51
C LEU A 80 28.80 8.94 2.47
N SER A 81 28.79 9.29 1.19
CA SER A 81 29.04 8.34 0.09
C SER A 81 30.51 8.25 -0.33
N GLY A 82 31.31 9.29 -0.11
CA GLY A 82 32.65 9.42 -0.70
C GLY A 82 32.64 9.62 -2.22
N LEU A 83 31.47 9.84 -2.83
CA LEU A 83 31.29 10.08 -4.26
C LEU A 83 31.21 11.59 -4.56
N PRO A 84 31.38 12.01 -5.83
CA PRO A 84 31.12 13.40 -6.21
C PRO A 84 29.69 13.82 -5.84
N ALA A 85 29.53 15.07 -5.36
CA ALA A 85 28.23 15.59 -4.94
C ALA A 85 27.19 15.43 -6.06
N PHE A 86 26.00 14.94 -5.71
CA PHE A 86 24.91 14.69 -6.66
C PHE A 86 25.27 13.75 -7.83
N LEU A 87 26.33 12.93 -7.67
CA LEU A 87 26.82 11.97 -8.65
C LEU A 87 27.16 12.59 -10.02
N THR A 88 27.70 13.81 -10.02
CA THR A 88 28.10 14.50 -11.25
C THR A 88 29.62 14.61 -11.40
N PRO A 89 30.18 14.46 -12.62
CA PRO A 89 31.63 14.55 -12.83
C PRO A 89 32.21 15.95 -12.63
N ALA A 90 31.38 17.01 -12.67
CA ALA A 90 31.81 18.40 -12.45
C ALA A 90 30.85 19.14 -11.50
N PRO A 91 30.93 18.89 -10.17
CA PRO A 91 30.07 19.54 -9.19
C PRO A 91 30.23 21.07 -9.20
N GLY A 92 29.13 21.80 -9.00
CA GLY A 92 29.10 23.28 -9.04
C GLY A 92 28.89 23.87 -10.43
N LEU A 93 29.19 23.12 -11.49
CA LEU A 93 28.80 23.45 -12.87
C LEU A 93 27.56 22.67 -13.30
N ASN A 94 27.48 21.39 -12.91
CA ASN A 94 26.36 20.50 -13.21
C ASN A 94 25.58 20.15 -11.93
N SER A 95 24.26 20.07 -12.03
CA SER A 95 23.39 19.70 -10.90
C SER A 95 23.26 18.19 -10.69
N GLY A 96 23.71 17.37 -11.66
CA GLY A 96 23.62 15.91 -11.56
C GLY A 96 22.22 15.42 -11.21
N PHE A 97 22.14 14.56 -10.19
CA PHE A 97 20.90 13.97 -9.70
C PHE A 97 20.15 14.82 -8.67
N MET A 98 20.55 16.07 -8.43
CA MET A 98 19.90 16.95 -7.45
C MET A 98 18.39 17.03 -7.62
N ILE A 99 17.90 17.30 -8.84
CA ILE A 99 16.46 17.41 -9.11
C ILE A 99 15.74 16.07 -9.08
N PRO A 100 16.26 14.98 -9.70
CA PRO A 100 15.71 13.64 -9.52
C PRO A 100 15.46 13.23 -8.06
N GLN A 101 16.33 13.61 -7.13
CA GLN A 101 16.10 13.35 -5.70
C GLN A 101 14.94 14.13 -5.11
N VAL A 102 14.80 15.40 -5.50
CA VAL A 102 13.64 16.22 -5.08
C VAL A 102 12.34 15.57 -5.57
N THR A 103 12.33 15.06 -6.80
CA THR A 103 11.20 14.29 -7.33
C THR A 103 10.93 13.03 -6.52
N ALA A 104 11.96 12.21 -6.23
CA ALA A 104 11.81 11.01 -5.42
C ALA A 104 11.27 11.32 -4.01
N ALA A 105 11.77 12.38 -3.37
CA ALA A 105 11.28 12.83 -2.07
C ALA A 105 9.81 13.28 -2.11
N ALA A 106 9.40 13.96 -3.19
CA ALA A 106 8.01 14.38 -3.38
C ALA A 106 7.07 13.16 -3.53
N LEU A 107 7.44 12.17 -4.35
CA LEU A 107 6.66 10.95 -4.56
C LEU A 107 6.52 10.12 -3.28
N VAL A 108 7.61 9.97 -2.51
CA VAL A 108 7.56 9.32 -1.20
C VAL A 108 6.67 10.07 -0.22
N SER A 109 6.69 11.41 -0.23
CA SER A 109 5.82 12.23 0.61
C SER A 109 4.35 12.09 0.24
N GLU A 110 4.02 12.01 -1.06
CA GLU A 110 2.67 11.75 -1.53
C GLU A 110 2.16 10.39 -1.04
N ASN A 111 2.98 9.34 -1.13
CA ASN A 111 2.62 8.01 -0.63
C ASN A 111 2.28 8.02 0.86
N LYS A 112 2.98 8.81 1.68
CA LYS A 112 2.67 8.95 3.11
C LYS A 112 1.27 9.53 3.35
N GLN A 113 0.86 10.52 2.57
CA GLN A 113 -0.49 11.09 2.68
C GLN A 113 -1.56 10.07 2.26
N ARG A 114 -1.28 9.34 1.18
CA ARG A 114 -2.14 8.28 0.68
C ARG A 114 -2.20 7.07 1.60
N ALA A 115 -1.29 6.93 2.57
CA ALA A 115 -1.16 5.77 3.46
C ALA A 115 -2.28 5.65 4.49
N MET A 116 -3.09 6.69 4.71
CA MET A 116 -4.24 6.65 5.63
C MET A 116 -5.08 5.39 5.39
N PRO A 117 -5.33 4.55 6.43
CA PRO A 117 -6.16 3.35 6.30
C PRO A 117 -7.55 3.70 5.78
N ALA A 118 -8.01 3.02 4.73
CA ALA A 118 -9.37 3.18 4.23
C ALA A 118 -10.36 2.37 5.08
N SER A 119 -9.90 1.27 5.68
CA SER A 119 -10.74 0.34 6.45
C SER A 119 -11.28 0.91 7.77
N VAL A 120 -10.75 2.06 8.23
CA VAL A 120 -11.21 2.70 9.47
C VAL A 120 -12.33 3.71 9.23
N ASP A 121 -12.71 3.92 7.97
CA ASP A 121 -13.84 4.77 7.58
C ASP A 121 -15.06 3.91 7.25
N SER A 122 -16.23 4.40 7.63
CA SER A 122 -17.51 3.77 7.38
C SER A 122 -18.61 4.81 7.42
N ILE A 123 -19.47 4.82 6.40
CA ILE A 123 -20.59 5.74 6.28
C ILE A 123 -21.86 4.91 6.04
N PRO A 124 -22.86 4.96 6.93
CA PRO A 124 -24.09 4.20 6.77
C PRO A 124 -24.83 4.53 5.46
N THR A 125 -25.29 3.50 4.78
CA THR A 125 -26.10 3.60 3.55
C THR A 125 -27.46 2.94 3.73
N SER A 126 -28.35 3.15 2.74
CA SER A 126 -29.63 2.45 2.66
C SER A 126 -30.52 2.61 3.90
N ALA A 127 -30.62 3.82 4.43
CA ALA A 127 -31.38 4.14 5.65
C ALA A 127 -30.98 3.31 6.88
N ASN A 128 -29.66 3.13 7.08
CA ASN A 128 -29.04 2.33 8.15
C ASN A 128 -29.26 0.81 8.03
N GLN A 129 -29.67 0.30 6.85
CA GLN A 129 -29.64 -1.14 6.60
C GLN A 129 -28.22 -1.66 6.35
N GLU A 130 -27.36 -0.81 5.80
CA GLU A 130 -25.93 -1.05 5.63
C GLU A 130 -25.20 -0.04 6.51
N ASP A 131 -25.17 -0.31 7.82
CA ASP A 131 -24.65 0.61 8.83
C ASP A 131 -23.13 0.51 9.06
N HIS A 132 -22.51 -0.53 8.50
CA HIS A 132 -21.05 -0.72 8.48
C HIS A 132 -20.57 -1.23 7.12
N VAL A 133 -19.52 -0.58 6.57
CA VAL A 133 -18.90 -0.95 5.29
C VAL A 133 -17.38 -0.88 5.39
N SER A 134 -16.68 -1.63 4.56
CA SER A 134 -15.22 -1.81 4.67
C SER A 134 -14.36 -0.83 3.88
N MET A 135 -14.95 -0.11 2.91
CA MET A 135 -14.21 0.73 1.95
C MET A 135 -13.11 0.00 1.15
N ALA A 136 -13.15 -1.34 1.07
CA ALA A 136 -12.11 -2.17 0.45
C ALA A 136 -11.74 -1.75 -0.99
N ALA A 137 -12.73 -1.39 -1.80
CA ALA A 137 -12.49 -0.95 -3.18
C ALA A 137 -11.67 0.34 -3.26
N HIS A 138 -11.92 1.30 -2.36
CA HIS A 138 -11.12 2.52 -2.26
C HIS A 138 -9.72 2.22 -1.73
N GLY A 139 -9.63 1.37 -0.71
CA GLY A 139 -8.36 0.88 -0.15
C GLY A 139 -7.48 0.21 -1.21
N ALA A 140 -8.06 -0.63 -2.08
CA ALA A 140 -7.32 -1.29 -3.16
C ALA A 140 -6.97 -0.31 -4.29
N ARG A 141 -7.90 0.56 -4.70
CA ARG A 141 -7.68 1.49 -5.83
C ARG A 141 -6.55 2.49 -5.56
N ARG A 142 -6.39 2.96 -4.32
CA ARG A 142 -5.28 3.88 -3.98
C ARG A 142 -3.88 3.25 -4.19
N LEU A 143 -3.77 1.93 -4.13
CA LEU A 143 -2.48 1.23 -4.28
C LEU A 143 -1.92 1.37 -5.71
N LEU A 144 -2.78 1.59 -6.71
CA LEU A 144 -2.34 1.80 -8.10
C LEU A 144 -1.43 3.03 -8.20
N ASP A 145 -1.88 4.17 -7.69
CA ASP A 145 -1.09 5.40 -7.68
C ASP A 145 0.14 5.26 -6.78
N MET A 146 0.00 4.63 -5.61
CA MET A 146 1.11 4.46 -4.68
C MET A 146 2.26 3.61 -5.25
N THR A 147 1.91 2.55 -5.97
CA THR A 147 2.89 1.69 -6.65
C THR A 147 3.47 2.36 -7.88
N ALA A 148 2.70 3.13 -8.65
CA ALA A 148 3.22 3.96 -9.73
C ALA A 148 4.27 4.97 -9.23
N ASN A 149 3.99 5.65 -8.10
CA ASN A 149 4.93 6.53 -7.42
C ASN A 149 6.20 5.81 -6.97
N LEU A 150 6.11 4.53 -6.57
CA LEU A 150 7.27 3.73 -6.16
C LEU A 150 8.17 3.35 -7.35
N HIS A 151 7.60 3.20 -8.54
CA HIS A 151 8.31 2.79 -9.76
C HIS A 151 8.89 3.95 -10.57
N SER A 152 8.46 5.20 -10.31
CA SER A 152 8.86 6.41 -11.03
C SER A 152 10.18 6.98 -10.51
#